data_AF-A0A0D0CG83-F1
#
_entry.id   AF-A0A0D0CG83-F1
#
_cell.length_a   1.000
_cell.length_b   1.000
_cell.length_c   1.000
_cell.angle_alpha   90.00
_cell.angle_beta   90.00
_cell.angle_gamma   90.00
#
_symmetry.space_group_name_H-M   'P 1'
#
loop_
_entity.id
_entity.type
_entity.pdbx_description
1 polymer ?
#
loop_
_entity_poly.entity_id
_entity_poly.type
_entity_poly.pdbx_seq_one_letter_code
_entity_poly.pdbx_strand_id
1 'polypeptide(L)'
;MSSALDRIRAAVNHISFTSGTCCVAPEFCQLYYKQSPNSVLASALNMANASEQELASLISVCEAAPFGRGTETVLDESYRKALKLDLSQFATPFDLAGTSILHQIQQDLVDIDTSLRRRIRAEPYKLNIYDQGSFFKPHKDTPRGSNMFGSLVIVFPTPHKGGDLLLTENDEKWTFDAAEVLANSTPDKPQIAFVSFYSDVMHEVLPVLSGARITLTYNLYFETNSIEHRIPSPLVSDRFTAIKKAMMEYLADPEYPKGTLLCFGLAHCYPISHHDDNLYELRELSSYLKGSDALIFRVCKELGLKPKLLVYYRSRKGYRKTSQEYLARNFCESSDHYGDDYDEVDHLEGQGMTRIKGKKCVWVTPRLKKSGKESNYIHYGNEASLGTVYGEICIFCLPTKADSDENDIDDSESESSD
;
A
#
# COMPACT_ATOMS: atom_id res chain seq x y z
N MET A 1 -3.83 -31.81 13.45
CA MET A 1 -2.75 -30.82 13.30
C MET A 1 -3.18 -29.85 12.20
N SER A 2 -2.90 -28.55 12.34
CA SER A 2 -3.09 -27.57 11.24
C SER A 2 -2.34 -28.05 9.99
N SER A 3 -2.87 -27.84 8.77
CA SER A 3 -2.14 -28.24 7.55
C SER A 3 -0.92 -27.33 7.32
N ALA A 4 0.01 -27.74 6.45
CA ALA A 4 1.14 -26.88 6.07
C ALA A 4 0.66 -25.55 5.45
N LEU A 5 -0.39 -25.60 4.62
CA LEU A 5 -1.03 -24.42 4.04
C LEU A 5 -1.63 -23.50 5.10
N ASP A 6 -2.30 -24.04 6.11
CA ASP A 6 -2.88 -23.23 7.20
C ASP A 6 -1.79 -22.53 8.02
N ARG A 7 -0.65 -23.18 8.26
CA ARG A 7 0.51 -22.55 8.92
C ARG A 7 1.09 -21.42 8.09
N ILE A 8 1.20 -21.59 6.76
CA ILE A 8 1.63 -20.51 5.86
C ILE A 8 0.66 -19.34 5.97
N ARG A 9 -0.64 -19.59 5.84
CA ARG A 9 -1.69 -18.56 5.91
C ARG A 9 -1.70 -17.81 7.24
N ALA A 10 -1.52 -18.52 8.35
CA ALA A 10 -1.43 -17.90 9.68
C ALA A 10 -0.19 -17.01 9.82
N ALA A 11 0.96 -17.42 9.28
CA ALA A 11 2.21 -16.67 9.36
C ALA A 11 2.26 -15.43 8.43
N VAL A 12 1.37 -15.38 7.43
CA VAL A 12 1.23 -14.28 6.46
C VAL A 12 0.31 -13.17 6.96
N ASN A 13 -0.56 -13.46 7.95
CA ASN A 13 -1.42 -12.46 8.55
C ASN A 13 -0.58 -11.47 9.36
N HIS A 14 -0.68 -10.17 9.04
CA HIS A 14 0.08 -9.13 9.72
C HIS A 14 -0.72 -7.83 9.73
N ILE A 15 -0.38 -6.95 10.67
CA ILE A 15 -1.01 -5.65 10.84
C ILE A 15 -0.52 -4.73 9.72
N SER A 16 -1.45 -4.07 9.03
CA SER A 16 -1.16 -3.11 7.95
C SER A 16 -0.94 -1.67 8.42
N PHE A 17 -0.82 -1.48 9.72
CA PHE A 17 -0.66 -0.18 10.36
C PHE A 17 0.08 -0.28 11.71
N THR A 18 0.57 0.85 12.19
CA THR A 18 1.12 1.02 13.54
C THR A 18 0.75 2.40 14.06
N SER A 19 0.66 2.56 15.38
CA SER A 19 0.28 3.82 16.02
C SER A 19 0.92 3.98 17.39
N GLY A 20 0.91 5.20 17.90
CA GLY A 20 1.42 5.47 19.24
C GLY A 20 1.42 6.95 19.57
N THR A 21 2.06 7.27 20.69
CA THR A 21 2.31 8.64 21.13
C THR A 21 3.80 8.88 21.38
N CYS A 22 4.22 10.13 21.29
CA CYS A 22 5.59 10.54 21.53
C CYS A 22 5.61 11.89 22.24
N CYS A 23 6.37 12.00 23.34
CA CYS A 23 6.66 13.30 23.95
C CYS A 23 7.60 14.10 23.04
N VAL A 24 7.30 15.37 22.82
CA VAL A 24 8.13 16.26 22.00
C VAL A 24 8.45 17.54 22.76
N ALA A 25 9.48 18.25 22.32
CA ALA A 25 9.79 19.56 22.86
C ALA A 25 8.68 20.57 22.48
N PRO A 26 8.33 21.55 23.35
CA PRO A 26 7.27 22.53 23.06
C PRO A 26 7.44 23.28 21.73
N GLU A 27 8.67 23.55 21.32
CA GLU A 27 9.00 24.16 20.03
C GLU A 27 8.53 23.33 18.83
N PHE A 28 8.49 22.00 18.94
CA PHE A 28 8.06 21.11 17.85
C PHE A 28 6.55 21.19 17.58
N CYS A 29 5.77 21.79 18.48
CA CYS A 29 4.36 22.11 18.27
C CYS A 29 4.15 23.49 17.64
N GLN A 30 5.21 24.25 17.33
CA GLN A 30 5.09 25.54 16.68
C GLN A 30 4.66 25.38 15.21
N LEU A 31 3.70 26.19 14.79
CA LEU A 31 3.29 26.33 13.40
C LEU A 31 3.47 27.78 12.97
N TYR A 32 4.09 27.98 11.81
CA TYR A 32 4.13 29.24 11.09
C TYR A 32 3.33 29.07 9.80
N TYR A 33 2.47 30.02 9.46
CA TYR A 33 1.62 29.91 8.28
C TYR A 33 1.38 31.29 7.66
N LYS A 34 1.25 31.33 6.32
CA LYS A 34 0.97 32.57 5.60
C LYS A 34 -0.46 33.03 5.89
N GLN A 35 -0.66 34.34 6.00
CA GLN A 35 -1.98 34.94 6.20
C GLN A 35 -2.89 34.87 4.95
N SER A 36 -2.31 34.58 3.79
CA SER A 36 -3.00 34.18 2.56
C SER A 36 -1.98 33.52 1.61
N PRO A 37 -2.40 32.79 0.57
CA PRO A 37 -1.47 32.05 -0.30
C PRO A 37 -0.31 32.89 -0.89
N ASN A 38 -0.60 34.15 -1.21
CA ASN A 38 0.36 35.10 -1.80
C ASN A 38 0.91 36.12 -0.80
N SER A 39 0.56 36.01 0.49
CA SER A 39 1.05 36.94 1.51
C SER A 39 2.52 36.72 1.83
N VAL A 40 3.25 37.82 2.04
CA VAL A 40 4.58 37.82 2.65
C VAL A 40 4.52 37.83 4.18
N LEU A 41 3.34 38.10 4.74
CA LEU A 41 3.10 38.09 6.19
C LEU A 41 2.74 36.67 6.64
N ALA A 42 3.38 36.25 7.73
CA ALA A 42 3.09 34.99 8.40
C ALA A 42 2.53 35.26 9.80
N SER A 43 1.60 34.42 10.22
CA SER A 43 1.16 34.28 11.61
C SER A 43 1.77 33.00 12.19
N ALA A 44 1.71 32.87 13.50
CA ALA A 44 2.23 31.71 14.20
C ALA A 44 1.32 31.35 15.39
N LEU A 45 1.24 30.07 15.71
CA LEU A 45 0.58 29.55 16.91
C LEU A 45 1.30 28.30 17.41
N ASN A 46 1.19 28.01 18.70
CA ASN A 46 1.67 26.75 19.26
C ASN A 46 0.50 25.76 19.35
N MET A 47 0.57 24.65 18.61
CA MET A 47 -0.51 23.67 18.51
C MET A 47 -0.78 22.92 19.82
N ALA A 48 0.09 22.99 20.82
CA ALA A 48 -0.14 22.45 22.15
C ALA A 48 -0.83 23.43 23.12
N ASN A 49 -0.95 24.70 22.74
CA ASN A 49 -1.53 25.76 23.59
C ASN A 49 -2.35 26.78 22.79
N ALA A 50 -2.92 26.36 21.66
CA ALA A 50 -3.62 27.25 20.76
C ALA A 50 -4.96 27.70 21.38
N SER A 51 -5.18 29.02 21.42
CA SER A 51 -6.48 29.59 21.78
C SER A 51 -7.51 29.41 20.67
N GLU A 52 -8.80 29.54 21.01
CA GLU A 52 -9.88 29.50 20.02
C GLU A 52 -9.71 30.58 18.94
N GLN A 53 -9.23 31.78 19.31
CA GLN A 53 -8.98 32.87 18.36
C GLN A 53 -7.83 32.57 17.40
N GLU A 54 -6.74 31.95 17.88
CA GLU A 54 -5.62 31.54 17.02
C GLU A 54 -6.04 30.42 16.07
N LEU A 55 -6.81 29.44 16.55
CA LEU A 55 -7.36 28.38 15.70
C LEU A 55 -8.32 28.93 14.64
N ALA A 56 -9.21 29.84 15.01
CA ALA A 56 -10.11 30.51 14.06
C ALA A 56 -9.32 31.31 13.00
N SER A 57 -8.23 31.97 13.42
CA SER A 57 -7.35 32.71 12.50
C SER A 57 -6.65 31.77 11.52
N LEU A 58 -6.16 30.61 11.97
CA LEU A 58 -5.59 29.58 11.09
C LEU A 58 -6.65 29.03 10.11
N ILE A 59 -7.82 28.66 10.61
CA ILE A 59 -8.92 28.12 9.79
C ILE A 59 -9.31 29.10 8.68
N SER A 60 -9.36 30.41 8.99
CA SER A 60 -9.77 31.45 8.04
C SER A 60 -8.90 31.59 6.79
N VAL A 61 -7.64 31.10 6.86
CA VAL A 61 -6.69 31.18 5.75
C VAL A 61 -6.49 29.84 5.05
N CYS A 62 -7.10 28.77 5.56
CA CYS A 62 -7.01 27.45 4.95
C CYS A 62 -7.94 27.34 3.75
N GLU A 63 -7.54 26.53 2.78
CA GLU A 63 -8.36 26.20 1.62
C GLU A 63 -9.13 24.90 1.87
N ALA A 64 -10.32 24.78 1.26
CA ALA A 64 -11.03 23.52 1.26
C ALA A 64 -10.17 22.44 0.60
N ALA A 65 -10.05 21.27 1.25
CA ALA A 65 -9.24 20.17 0.75
C ALA A 65 -10.05 19.37 -0.28
N PRO A 66 -9.72 19.45 -1.59
CA PRO A 66 -10.39 18.62 -2.57
C PRO A 66 -9.95 17.15 -2.40
N PHE A 67 -10.61 16.24 -3.08
CA PHE A 67 -10.22 14.83 -3.13
C PHE A 67 -10.26 14.32 -4.57
N GLY A 68 -9.52 13.25 -4.85
CA GLY A 68 -9.58 12.58 -6.14
C GLY A 68 -10.80 11.69 -6.26
N ARG A 69 -11.48 11.72 -7.39
CA ARG A 69 -12.47 10.72 -7.81
C ARG A 69 -12.07 10.27 -9.21
N GLY A 70 -11.42 9.11 -9.29
CA GLY A 70 -10.78 8.67 -10.53
C GLY A 70 -9.73 9.68 -11.02
N THR A 71 -9.92 10.23 -12.22
CA THR A 71 -9.03 11.21 -12.85
C THR A 71 -9.37 12.67 -12.54
N GLU A 72 -10.47 12.92 -11.81
CA GLU A 72 -10.95 14.26 -11.49
C GLU A 72 -10.60 14.65 -10.05
N THR A 73 -10.19 15.90 -9.85
CA THR A 73 -10.12 16.50 -8.51
C THR A 73 -11.47 17.16 -8.23
N VAL A 74 -12.16 16.70 -7.19
CA VAL A 74 -13.54 17.08 -6.86
C VAL A 74 -13.59 17.74 -5.49
N LEU A 75 -14.40 18.78 -5.39
CA LEU A 75 -14.80 19.40 -4.12
C LEU A 75 -16.28 19.04 -3.86
N ASP A 76 -16.51 18.14 -2.92
CA ASP A 76 -17.85 17.72 -2.48
C ASP A 76 -17.84 17.56 -0.95
N GLU A 77 -18.42 18.55 -0.28
CA GLU A 77 -18.48 18.62 1.18
C GLU A 77 -19.35 17.51 1.81
N SER A 78 -20.20 16.84 1.03
CA SER A 78 -20.95 15.67 1.51
C SER A 78 -20.05 14.42 1.63
N TYR A 79 -18.89 14.44 0.98
CA TYR A 79 -17.93 13.35 0.98
C TYR A 79 -16.67 13.66 1.80
N ARG A 80 -16.15 14.89 1.65
CA ARG A 80 -15.01 15.39 2.41
C ARG A 80 -15.28 16.83 2.80
N LYS A 81 -15.40 17.08 4.09
CA LYS A 81 -15.35 18.42 4.66
C LYS A 81 -14.07 18.52 5.47
N ALA A 82 -13.04 19.09 4.87
CA ALA A 82 -11.72 19.22 5.50
C ALA A 82 -11.00 20.43 4.90
N LEU A 83 -10.07 21.00 5.66
CA LEU A 83 -9.25 22.12 5.25
C LEU A 83 -7.78 21.69 5.15
N LYS A 84 -7.00 22.39 4.34
CA LYS A 84 -5.56 22.11 4.19
C LYS A 84 -4.71 23.37 4.05
N LEU A 85 -3.41 23.19 4.34
CA LEU A 85 -2.33 24.03 3.86
C LEU A 85 -1.31 23.17 3.11
N ASP A 86 -0.92 23.63 1.93
CA ASP A 86 0.15 23.04 1.13
C ASP A 86 1.52 23.48 1.66
N LEU A 87 2.60 22.74 1.34
CA LEU A 87 3.95 22.98 1.90
C LEU A 87 4.50 24.39 1.67
N SER A 88 4.02 25.11 0.66
CA SER A 88 4.43 26.50 0.37
C SER A 88 3.76 27.54 1.27
N GLN A 89 2.78 27.12 2.09
CA GLN A 89 1.93 27.98 2.91
C GLN A 89 2.25 27.88 4.41
N PHE A 90 3.03 26.88 4.84
CA PHE A 90 3.39 26.71 6.25
C PHE A 90 4.83 26.25 6.45
N ALA A 91 5.32 26.43 7.67
CA ALA A 91 6.55 25.84 8.16
C ALA A 91 6.36 25.40 9.61
N THR A 92 7.05 24.34 10.01
CA THR A 92 7.09 23.83 11.38
C THR A 92 8.50 23.34 11.69
N PRO A 93 9.02 23.56 12.90
CA PRO A 93 10.31 23.01 13.32
C PRO A 93 10.19 21.54 13.77
N PHE A 94 9.03 20.90 13.63
CA PHE A 94 8.83 19.49 13.98
C PHE A 94 9.88 18.61 13.29
N ASP A 95 10.75 18.00 14.09
CA ASP A 95 11.78 17.09 13.63
C ASP A 95 11.35 15.64 13.79
N LEU A 96 10.84 15.05 12.70
CA LEU A 96 10.45 13.65 12.66
C LEU A 96 11.66 12.72 12.91
N ALA A 97 12.85 13.08 12.42
CA ALA A 97 14.04 12.24 12.53
C ALA A 97 14.59 12.18 13.96
N GLY A 98 14.35 13.22 14.76
CA GLY A 98 14.65 13.25 16.19
C GLY A 98 13.72 12.40 17.06
N THR A 99 12.66 11.80 16.50
CA THR A 99 11.71 10.93 17.23
C THR A 99 11.99 9.44 17.00
N SER A 100 11.35 8.57 17.79
CA SER A 100 11.36 7.11 17.56
C SER A 100 10.32 6.63 16.54
N ILE A 101 9.53 7.53 15.94
CA ILE A 101 8.38 7.18 15.09
C ILE A 101 8.84 6.40 13.86
N LEU A 102 9.83 6.89 13.13
CA LEU A 102 10.36 6.19 11.95
C LEU A 102 10.98 4.83 12.31
N HIS A 103 11.58 4.71 13.50
CA HIS A 103 12.12 3.43 13.97
C HIS A 103 11.01 2.41 14.23
N GLN A 104 9.91 2.82 14.87
CA GLN A 104 8.74 1.97 15.08
C GLN A 104 8.14 1.53 13.75
N ILE A 105 7.95 2.45 12.81
CA ILE A 105 7.43 2.15 11.46
C ILE A 105 8.37 1.18 10.72
N GLN A 106 9.69 1.38 10.84
CA GLN A 106 10.68 0.48 10.27
C GLN A 106 10.50 -0.94 10.80
N GLN A 107 10.37 -1.12 12.10
CA GLN A 107 10.20 -2.43 12.73
C GLN A 107 8.86 -3.10 12.38
N ASP A 108 7.77 -2.33 12.42
CA ASP A 108 6.42 -2.88 12.30
C ASP A 108 6.02 -3.15 10.86
N LEU A 109 6.39 -2.25 9.93
CA LEU A 109 5.90 -2.25 8.55
C LEU A 109 6.98 -2.55 7.51
N VAL A 110 8.28 -2.46 7.82
CA VAL A 110 9.34 -2.57 6.78
C VAL A 110 10.25 -3.78 7.00
N ASP A 111 10.79 -3.95 8.20
CA ASP A 111 11.74 -5.01 8.58
C ASP A 111 11.07 -6.37 8.79
N ILE A 112 9.86 -6.54 8.24
CA ILE A 112 9.19 -7.83 8.16
C ILE A 112 10.07 -8.83 7.41
N ASP A 113 10.80 -8.36 6.38
CA ASP A 113 11.92 -9.06 5.73
C ASP A 113 13.26 -8.35 5.99
N THR A 114 13.92 -8.76 7.07
CA THR A 114 15.23 -8.22 7.51
C THR A 114 16.37 -8.38 6.49
N SER A 115 16.23 -9.19 5.44
CA SER A 115 17.25 -9.29 4.39
C SER A 115 17.16 -8.16 3.36
N LEU A 116 15.99 -7.55 3.23
CA LEU A 116 15.77 -6.38 2.39
C LEU A 116 16.03 -5.16 3.27
N ARG A 117 17.28 -4.70 3.33
CA ARG A 117 17.64 -3.45 3.99
C ARG A 117 17.03 -2.27 3.22
N ARG A 118 15.74 -2.02 3.47
CA ARG A 118 14.99 -0.89 2.93
C ARG A 118 14.99 0.21 3.96
N ARG A 119 15.35 1.43 3.57
CA ARG A 119 15.19 2.59 4.45
C ARG A 119 13.86 3.25 4.15
N ILE A 120 13.26 3.84 5.18
CA ILE A 120 12.09 4.71 5.01
C ILE A 120 12.57 6.10 4.64
N ARG A 121 12.05 6.61 3.54
CA ARG A 121 12.11 8.03 3.20
C ARG A 121 10.74 8.63 3.43
N ALA A 122 10.65 9.57 4.38
CA ALA A 122 9.41 10.27 4.70
C ALA A 122 9.43 11.67 4.08
N GLU A 123 8.46 11.96 3.21
CA GLU A 123 8.28 13.27 2.61
C GLU A 123 7.10 13.99 3.26
N PRO A 124 7.28 15.19 3.84
CA PRO A 124 6.15 16.02 4.25
C PRO A 124 5.23 16.23 3.04
N TYR A 125 3.91 16.15 3.25
CA TYR A 125 2.94 16.30 2.18
C TYR A 125 2.02 17.50 2.41
N LYS A 126 1.23 17.49 3.49
CA LYS A 126 0.28 18.58 3.77
C LYS A 126 -0.10 18.65 5.25
N LEU A 127 -0.51 19.84 5.66
CA LEU A 127 -1.19 20.05 6.93
C LEU A 127 -2.70 19.95 6.69
N ASN A 128 -3.41 19.07 7.40
CA ASN A 128 -4.87 19.02 7.35
C ASN A 128 -5.47 19.54 8.65
N ILE A 129 -6.53 20.34 8.52
CA ILE A 129 -7.30 20.88 9.64
C ILE A 129 -8.74 20.38 9.50
N TYR A 130 -9.25 19.79 10.57
CA TYR A 130 -10.65 19.40 10.69
C TYR A 130 -11.25 20.20 11.86
N ASP A 131 -12.04 21.20 11.53
CA ASP A 131 -12.84 21.97 12.50
C ASP A 131 -14.17 21.28 12.80
N GLN A 132 -15.03 21.90 13.60
CA GLN A 132 -16.30 21.30 13.99
C GLN A 132 -17.17 20.91 12.79
N GLY A 133 -17.59 19.65 12.77
CA GLY A 133 -18.39 19.02 11.72
C GLY A 133 -17.59 18.60 10.48
N SER A 134 -16.28 18.83 10.44
CA SER A 134 -15.39 18.32 9.38
C SER A 134 -15.15 16.81 9.52
N PHE A 135 -15.03 16.12 8.40
CA PHE A 135 -14.88 14.66 8.26
C PHE A 135 -14.27 14.29 6.90
N PHE A 136 -13.86 13.02 6.73
CA PHE A 136 -13.52 12.48 5.42
C PHE A 136 -13.94 11.02 5.32
N LYS A 137 -14.86 10.71 4.40
CA LYS A 137 -15.42 9.37 4.18
C LYS A 137 -14.38 8.31 3.77
N PRO A 138 -14.76 7.01 3.80
CA PRO A 138 -13.85 5.89 3.51
C PRO A 138 -13.15 6.00 2.17
N HIS A 139 -11.82 6.10 2.19
CA HIS A 139 -10.98 6.24 1.01
C HIS A 139 -9.68 5.45 1.16
N LYS A 140 -8.91 5.37 0.07
CA LYS A 140 -7.52 4.87 0.08
C LYS A 140 -6.61 5.98 -0.38
N ASP A 141 -5.33 5.90 -0.04
CA ASP A 141 -4.39 6.90 -0.51
C ASP A 141 -4.11 6.72 -2.00
N THR A 142 -4.08 7.87 -2.70
CA THR A 142 -3.66 7.93 -4.09
C THR A 142 -2.14 7.75 -4.14
N PRO A 143 -1.62 6.70 -4.78
CA PRO A 143 -0.18 6.48 -4.89
C PRO A 143 0.50 7.64 -5.63
N ARG A 144 1.66 8.09 -5.13
CA ARG A 144 2.45 9.19 -5.72
C ARG A 144 3.73 8.77 -6.40
N GLY A 145 4.09 7.50 -6.27
CA GLY A 145 5.25 6.90 -6.90
C GLY A 145 5.17 5.38 -6.75
N SER A 146 5.87 4.66 -7.62
CA SER A 146 5.90 3.19 -7.61
C SER A 146 6.50 2.61 -6.31
N ASN A 147 7.34 3.39 -5.62
CA ASN A 147 7.96 3.02 -4.35
C ASN A 147 7.28 3.62 -3.11
N MET A 148 6.16 4.35 -3.25
CA MET A 148 5.35 4.79 -2.10
C MET A 148 4.65 3.58 -1.50
N PHE A 149 4.84 3.34 -0.20
CA PHE A 149 4.23 2.19 0.47
C PHE A 149 3.11 2.59 1.43
N GLY A 150 3.12 3.80 1.96
CA GLY A 150 2.15 4.19 2.98
C GLY A 150 2.18 5.67 3.33
N SER A 151 1.41 5.99 4.36
CA SER A 151 1.27 7.33 4.90
C SER A 151 1.51 7.32 6.39
N LEU A 152 2.10 8.39 6.90
CA LEU A 152 2.23 8.70 8.32
C LEU A 152 1.44 9.96 8.62
N VAL A 153 0.50 9.87 9.57
CA VAL A 153 -0.30 10.99 10.05
C VAL A 153 0.16 11.33 11.47
N ILE A 154 0.77 12.49 11.64
CA ILE A 154 1.07 13.07 12.95
C ILE A 154 -0.13 13.91 13.38
N VAL A 155 -0.63 13.69 14.59
CA VAL A 155 -1.71 14.47 15.21
C VAL A 155 -1.14 15.31 16.34
N PHE A 156 -1.29 16.63 16.24
CA PHE A 156 -0.84 17.56 17.27
C PHE A 156 -1.89 17.69 18.38
N PRO A 157 -1.48 18.03 19.63
CA PRO A 157 -2.37 18.08 20.78
C PRO A 157 -3.22 19.37 20.83
N THR A 158 -3.87 19.72 19.73
CA THR A 158 -4.84 20.81 19.70
C THR A 158 -6.13 20.40 20.42
N PRO A 159 -6.81 21.29 21.16
CA PRO A 159 -8.07 20.93 21.82
C PRO A 159 -9.14 20.53 20.80
N HIS A 160 -9.63 19.28 20.87
CA HIS A 160 -10.72 18.77 20.05
C HIS A 160 -11.45 17.58 20.68
N LYS A 161 -12.64 17.24 20.15
CA LYS A 161 -13.39 16.01 20.45
C LYS A 161 -13.85 15.36 19.15
N GLY A 162 -13.89 14.03 19.10
CA GLY A 162 -14.14 13.28 17.87
C GLY A 162 -13.01 13.47 16.86
N GLY A 163 -13.26 13.29 15.56
CA GLY A 163 -12.19 13.32 14.56
C GLY A 163 -11.36 12.03 14.49
N ASP A 164 -11.87 10.95 15.04
CA ASP A 164 -11.19 9.66 15.12
C ASP A 164 -10.79 9.16 13.74
N LEU A 165 -9.61 8.54 13.66
CA LEU A 165 -9.17 7.87 12.44
C LEU A 165 -9.62 6.41 12.50
N LEU A 166 -10.47 6.00 11.56
CA LEU A 166 -10.91 4.62 11.43
C LEU A 166 -10.14 3.95 10.29
N LEU A 167 -9.47 2.83 10.58
CA LEU A 167 -8.81 1.98 9.60
C LEU A 167 -9.68 0.72 9.39
N THR A 168 -9.86 0.31 8.14
CA THR A 168 -10.61 -0.91 7.78
C THR A 168 -9.73 -1.85 6.96
N GLU A 169 -9.58 -3.08 7.44
CA GLU A 169 -8.81 -4.15 6.80
C GLU A 169 -9.56 -5.48 6.95
N ASN A 170 -9.79 -6.19 5.83
CA ASN A 170 -10.47 -7.49 5.82
C ASN A 170 -11.80 -7.51 6.59
N ASP A 171 -12.61 -6.45 6.43
CA ASP A 171 -13.88 -6.19 7.13
C ASP A 171 -13.75 -5.93 8.64
N GLU A 172 -12.54 -5.98 9.20
CA GLU A 172 -12.25 -5.54 10.57
C GLU A 172 -11.98 -4.04 10.61
N LYS A 173 -12.46 -3.40 11.68
CA LYS A 173 -12.35 -1.95 11.89
C LYS A 173 -11.52 -1.68 13.14
N TRP A 174 -10.59 -0.74 13.02
CA TRP A 174 -9.78 -0.25 14.12
C TRP A 174 -9.93 1.26 14.23
N THR A 175 -10.29 1.75 15.42
CA THR A 175 -10.51 3.16 15.71
C THR A 175 -9.35 3.73 16.52
N PHE A 176 -8.79 4.85 16.06
CA PHE A 176 -7.82 5.64 16.82
C PHE A 176 -8.41 6.96 17.28
N ASP A 177 -8.67 7.04 18.58
CA ASP A 177 -9.08 8.29 19.23
C ASP A 177 -7.82 9.07 19.66
N ALA A 178 -7.42 10.02 18.81
CA ALA A 178 -6.28 10.88 19.09
C ALA A 178 -6.55 11.85 20.27
N ALA A 179 -7.81 12.24 20.49
CA ALA A 179 -8.18 13.13 21.58
C ALA A 179 -8.06 12.44 22.94
N GLU A 180 -8.44 11.16 23.01
CA GLU A 180 -8.28 10.32 24.21
C GLU A 180 -6.81 10.08 24.54
N VAL A 181 -6.00 9.60 23.58
CA VAL A 181 -4.58 9.27 23.83
C VAL A 181 -3.72 10.50 24.15
N LEU A 182 -4.16 11.70 23.74
CA LEU A 182 -3.49 12.97 24.03
C LEU A 182 -4.10 13.73 25.22
N ALA A 183 -5.06 13.15 25.95
CA ALA A 183 -5.77 13.83 27.04
C ALA A 183 -4.85 14.32 28.17
N ASN A 184 -3.69 13.70 28.37
CA ASN A 184 -2.68 14.07 29.37
C ASN A 184 -1.55 14.95 28.81
N SER A 185 -1.62 15.35 27.54
CA SER A 185 -0.68 16.29 26.94
C SER A 185 -0.87 17.68 27.57
N THR A 186 0.23 18.38 27.83
CA THR A 186 0.19 19.75 28.38
C THR A 186 1.11 20.66 27.57
N PRO A 187 0.90 21.98 27.57
CA PRO A 187 1.78 22.93 26.88
C PRO A 187 3.27 22.79 27.23
N ASP A 188 3.59 22.52 28.50
CA ASP A 188 4.97 22.40 28.98
C ASP A 188 5.60 21.02 28.70
N LYS A 189 4.75 20.00 28.46
CA LYS A 189 5.16 18.62 28.15
C LYS A 189 4.25 18.04 27.07
N PRO A 190 4.35 18.55 25.83
CA PRO A 190 3.43 18.13 24.80
C PRO A 190 3.71 16.71 24.34
N GLN A 191 2.63 16.01 24.06
CA GLN A 191 2.63 14.73 23.38
C GLN A 191 1.97 14.90 22.02
N ILE A 192 2.52 14.23 21.01
CA ILE A 192 1.88 14.04 19.72
C ILE A 192 1.44 12.59 19.60
N ALA A 193 0.42 12.35 18.79
CA ALA A 193 0.02 11.01 18.40
C ALA A 193 0.42 10.77 16.95
N PHE A 194 0.61 9.51 16.58
CA PHE A 194 0.86 9.16 15.19
C PHE A 194 0.12 7.87 14.80
N VAL A 195 -0.25 7.79 13.53
CA VAL A 195 -0.71 6.56 12.89
C VAL A 195 -0.03 6.44 11.54
N SER A 196 0.57 5.28 11.27
CA SER A 196 1.18 4.94 9.99
C SER A 196 0.48 3.72 9.41
N PHE A 197 0.17 3.71 8.12
CA PHE A 197 -0.54 2.60 7.46
C PHE A 197 -0.13 2.48 6.00
N TYR A 198 -0.26 1.27 5.42
CA TYR A 198 -0.02 1.08 3.99
C TYR A 198 -1.04 1.85 3.14
N SER A 199 -0.62 2.31 1.97
CA SER A 199 -1.40 3.20 1.11
C SER A 199 -2.76 2.63 0.68
N ASP A 200 -2.87 1.30 0.67
CA ASP A 200 -4.06 0.57 0.26
C ASP A 200 -4.99 0.19 1.42
N VAL A 201 -4.65 0.57 2.65
CA VAL A 201 -5.55 0.49 3.81
C VAL A 201 -6.68 1.50 3.64
N MET A 202 -7.92 1.01 3.73
CA MET A 202 -9.09 1.88 3.69
C MET A 202 -9.18 2.64 5.01
N HIS A 203 -9.38 3.95 4.93
CA HIS A 203 -9.46 4.78 6.12
C HIS A 203 -10.47 5.93 5.98
N GLU A 204 -10.98 6.38 7.11
CA GLU A 204 -11.86 7.55 7.21
C GLU A 204 -11.56 8.37 8.46
N VAL A 205 -11.91 9.65 8.41
CA VAL A 205 -11.89 10.56 9.57
C VAL A 205 -13.33 10.82 9.98
N LEU A 206 -13.71 10.36 11.18
CA LEU A 206 -15.04 10.61 11.75
C LEU A 206 -15.25 12.10 12.04
N PRO A 207 -16.50 12.56 12.19
CA PRO A 207 -16.76 13.98 12.45
C PRO A 207 -16.07 14.51 13.70
N VAL A 208 -15.44 15.68 13.59
CA VAL A 208 -14.99 16.47 14.74
C VAL A 208 -16.22 17.10 15.39
N LEU A 209 -16.41 16.87 16.68
CA LEU A 209 -17.58 17.32 17.44
C LEU A 209 -17.39 18.72 18.03
N SER A 210 -16.15 19.09 18.37
CA SER A 210 -15.78 20.41 18.87
C SER A 210 -14.28 20.64 18.72
N GLY A 211 -13.85 21.90 18.66
CA GLY A 211 -12.45 22.28 18.54
C GLY A 211 -11.90 22.06 17.12
N ALA A 212 -10.58 21.87 17.02
CA ALA A 212 -9.92 21.65 15.73
C ALA A 212 -8.85 20.56 15.85
N ARG A 213 -8.93 19.54 15.00
CA ARG A 213 -7.92 18.49 14.85
C ARG A 213 -6.93 18.90 13.77
N ILE A 214 -5.67 19.10 14.15
CA ILE A 214 -4.59 19.46 13.22
C ILE A 214 -3.66 18.27 13.02
N THR A 215 -3.35 17.96 11.76
CA THR A 215 -2.45 16.86 11.40
C THR A 215 -1.43 17.25 10.36
N LEU A 216 -0.23 16.69 10.46
CA LEU A 216 0.80 16.73 9.43
C LEU A 216 0.94 15.33 8.81
N THR A 217 0.69 15.23 7.51
CA THR A 217 0.79 13.97 6.77
C THR A 217 2.13 13.89 6.05
N TYR A 218 2.76 12.72 6.11
CA TYR A 218 3.93 12.35 5.33
C TYR A 218 3.59 11.21 4.37
N ASN A 219 4.11 11.28 3.15
CA ASN A 219 4.15 10.12 2.25
C ASN A 219 5.40 9.30 2.60
N LEU A 220 5.26 7.98 2.72
CA LEU A 220 6.34 7.07 3.06
C LEU A 220 6.74 6.25 1.85
N TYR A 221 8.05 6.23 1.57
CA TYR A 221 8.62 5.53 0.43
C TYR A 221 9.68 4.52 0.88
N PHE A 222 9.75 3.41 0.15
CA PHE A 222 10.91 2.52 0.22
C PHE A 222 12.07 3.16 -0.52
N GLU A 223 13.19 3.34 0.16
CA GLU A 223 14.46 3.75 -0.41
C GLU A 223 15.39 2.54 -0.47
N THR A 224 15.83 2.20 -1.68
CA THR A 224 16.74 1.10 -1.95
C THR A 224 18.18 1.64 -2.01
N ASN A 225 18.99 1.30 -1.01
CA ASN A 225 20.43 1.56 -1.10
C ASN A 225 21.05 0.50 -2.02
N SER A 226 21.45 0.91 -3.23
CA SER A 226 22.15 0.05 -4.21
C SER A 226 23.41 -0.64 -3.66
N ILE A 227 23.97 -0.12 -2.54
CA ILE A 227 25.17 -0.64 -1.88
C ILE A 227 24.86 -1.72 -0.82
N GLU A 228 23.73 -1.64 -0.10
CA GLU A 228 23.42 -2.51 1.04
C GLU A 228 22.69 -3.81 0.65
N HIS A 229 22.12 -3.90 -0.56
CA HIS A 229 21.51 -5.12 -1.10
C HIS A 229 22.49 -6.29 -1.32
N ARG A 230 23.79 -6.08 -1.11
CA ARG A 230 24.83 -7.10 -1.34
C ARG A 230 25.15 -7.96 -0.12
N ILE A 231 24.61 -7.65 1.06
CA ILE A 231 24.89 -8.42 2.29
C ILE A 231 23.57 -8.88 2.92
N PRO A 232 23.22 -10.17 2.82
CA PRO A 232 22.07 -10.72 3.54
C PRO A 232 22.21 -10.44 5.04
N SER A 233 21.15 -9.92 5.67
CA SER A 233 21.13 -9.84 7.13
C SER A 233 21.17 -11.26 7.72
N PRO A 234 22.03 -11.53 8.72
CA PRO A 234 22.05 -12.82 9.41
C PRO A 234 20.83 -13.04 10.30
N LEU A 235 20.08 -11.97 10.63
CA LEU A 235 18.82 -12.08 11.34
C LEU A 235 17.71 -12.45 10.36
N VAL A 236 17.00 -13.53 10.65
CA VAL A 236 15.83 -13.99 9.90
C VAL A 236 14.63 -13.92 10.84
N SER A 237 13.52 -13.34 10.40
CA SER A 237 12.33 -13.23 11.26
C SER A 237 11.70 -14.61 11.52
N ASP A 238 11.07 -14.78 12.69
CA ASP A 238 10.37 -16.03 13.03
C ASP A 238 9.27 -16.36 12.01
N ARG A 239 8.60 -15.32 11.49
CA ARG A 239 7.61 -15.45 10.41
C ARG A 239 8.22 -16.04 9.14
N PHE A 240 9.37 -15.52 8.70
CA PHE A 240 10.08 -16.07 7.55
C PHE A 240 10.39 -17.56 7.74
N THR A 241 10.95 -17.90 8.91
CA THR A 241 11.31 -19.29 9.24
C THR A 241 10.09 -20.20 9.23
N ALA A 242 8.97 -19.74 9.81
CA ALA A 242 7.72 -20.47 9.83
C ALA A 242 7.15 -20.72 8.42
N ILE A 243 7.12 -19.68 7.57
CA ILE A 243 6.64 -19.79 6.18
C ILE A 243 7.54 -20.74 5.40
N LYS A 244 8.86 -20.58 5.48
CA LYS A 244 9.83 -21.42 4.75
C LYS A 244 9.70 -22.89 5.15
N LYS A 245 9.64 -23.19 6.45
CA LYS A 245 9.50 -24.56 6.95
C LYS A 245 8.19 -25.19 6.48
N ALA A 246 7.07 -24.49 6.63
CA ALA A 246 5.77 -24.99 6.19
C ALA A 246 5.70 -25.16 4.66
N MET A 247 6.36 -24.29 3.88
CA MET A 247 6.47 -24.43 2.43
C MET A 247 7.29 -25.67 2.03
N MET A 248 8.42 -25.92 2.70
CA MET A 248 9.22 -27.13 2.46
C MET A 248 8.43 -28.40 2.79
N GLU A 249 7.70 -28.41 3.91
CA GLU A 249 6.82 -29.52 4.27
C GLU A 249 5.72 -29.75 3.22
N TYR A 250 5.11 -28.68 2.71
CA TYR A 250 4.09 -28.76 1.66
C TYR A 250 4.65 -29.31 0.34
N LEU A 251 5.83 -28.86 -0.07
CA LEU A 251 6.50 -29.32 -1.30
C LEU A 251 7.00 -30.77 -1.22
N ALA A 252 7.29 -31.26 -0.02
CA ALA A 252 7.75 -32.63 0.22
C ALA A 252 6.61 -33.64 0.35
N ASP A 253 5.36 -33.17 0.42
CA ASP A 253 4.19 -34.02 0.53
C ASP A 253 4.03 -34.89 -0.75
N PRO A 254 3.99 -36.22 -0.65
CA PRO A 254 3.76 -37.09 -1.80
C PRO A 254 2.42 -36.84 -2.52
N GLU A 255 1.44 -36.26 -1.83
CA GLU A 255 0.16 -35.84 -2.42
C GLU A 255 0.26 -34.52 -3.17
N TYR A 256 1.39 -33.81 -3.10
CA TYR A 256 1.63 -32.60 -3.87
C TYR A 256 1.57 -32.93 -5.38
N PRO A 257 0.61 -32.35 -6.12
CA PRO A 257 0.41 -32.70 -7.51
C PRO A 257 1.58 -32.18 -8.36
N LYS A 258 2.42 -33.10 -8.84
CA LYS A 258 3.53 -32.77 -9.77
C LYS A 258 3.00 -32.02 -10.99
N GLY A 259 3.76 -31.01 -11.44
CA GLY A 259 3.36 -30.16 -12.56
C GLY A 259 2.34 -29.06 -12.22
N THR A 260 2.06 -28.82 -10.93
CA THR A 260 1.15 -27.76 -10.48
C THR A 260 1.91 -26.46 -10.20
N LEU A 261 1.32 -25.33 -10.57
CA LEU A 261 1.86 -24.01 -10.25
C LEU A 261 1.46 -23.59 -8.84
N LEU A 262 2.43 -23.11 -8.06
CA LEU A 262 2.14 -22.44 -6.78
C LEU A 262 1.81 -20.98 -7.02
N CYS A 263 0.62 -20.59 -6.57
CA CYS A 263 0.07 -19.26 -6.76
C CYS A 263 -0.22 -18.61 -5.40
N PHE A 264 0.01 -17.31 -5.32
CA PHE A 264 -0.21 -16.51 -4.11
C PHE A 264 -0.96 -15.24 -4.46
N GLY A 265 -2.15 -15.10 -3.88
CA GLY A 265 -2.80 -13.79 -3.80
C GLY A 265 -1.99 -12.88 -2.88
N LEU A 266 -1.77 -11.64 -3.31
CA LEU A 266 -1.08 -10.65 -2.51
C LEU A 266 -2.01 -10.07 -1.44
N ALA A 267 -1.44 -9.79 -0.26
CA ALA A 267 -2.13 -9.17 0.87
C ALA A 267 -2.47 -7.70 0.60
N HIS A 268 -1.58 -7.02 -0.14
CA HIS A 268 -1.66 -5.59 -0.42
C HIS A 268 -1.99 -5.28 -1.87
N CYS A 269 -2.60 -4.12 -2.10
CA CYS A 269 -2.71 -3.53 -3.42
C CYS A 269 -1.46 -2.71 -3.74
N TYR A 270 -1.02 -2.77 -4.99
CA TYR A 270 0.14 -2.04 -5.46
C TYR A 270 -0.23 -1.15 -6.64
N PRO A 271 0.30 0.09 -6.68
CA PRO A 271 0.19 0.90 -7.88
C PRO A 271 0.94 0.21 -9.02
N ILE A 272 0.34 0.24 -10.20
CA ILE A 272 1.02 -0.11 -11.44
C ILE A 272 1.15 1.18 -12.25
N SER A 273 2.37 1.53 -12.63
CA SER A 273 2.66 2.76 -13.39
C SER A 273 2.52 2.51 -14.89
N HIS A 274 1.79 3.40 -15.57
CA HIS A 274 1.63 3.40 -17.02
C HIS A 274 2.86 4.01 -17.70
N HIS A 275 3.50 3.28 -18.62
CA HIS A 275 4.56 3.82 -19.48
C HIS A 275 4.04 4.08 -20.91
N ASP A 276 4.76 4.90 -21.68
CA ASP A 276 4.36 5.43 -23.00
C ASP A 276 4.02 4.36 -24.07
N ASP A 277 4.37 3.08 -23.84
CA ASP A 277 4.12 1.93 -24.73
C ASP A 277 2.71 1.28 -24.57
N ASN A 278 1.75 1.93 -23.91
CA ASN A 278 0.41 1.39 -23.57
C ASN A 278 0.39 0.14 -22.66
N LEU A 279 1.51 -0.27 -22.06
CA LEU A 279 1.59 -1.43 -21.16
C LEU A 279 2.32 -1.11 -19.85
N TYR A 280 1.83 -1.71 -18.77
CA TYR A 280 2.34 -1.58 -17.42
C TYR A 280 3.51 -2.56 -17.15
N GLU A 281 4.58 -2.11 -16.49
CA GLU A 281 5.72 -2.95 -16.10
C GLU A 281 5.71 -3.36 -14.61
N LEU A 282 5.81 -4.66 -14.35
CA LEU A 282 5.82 -5.22 -12.98
C LEU A 282 7.22 -5.53 -12.43
N ARG A 283 8.28 -5.34 -13.21
CA ARG A 283 9.64 -5.79 -12.84
C ARG A 283 10.15 -5.09 -11.58
N GLU A 284 9.94 -3.78 -11.50
CA GLU A 284 10.36 -2.97 -10.35
C GLU A 284 9.56 -3.25 -9.08
N LEU A 285 8.31 -3.72 -9.22
CA LEU A 285 7.41 -3.97 -8.08
C LEU A 285 7.96 -5.01 -7.11
N SER A 286 8.74 -5.97 -7.62
CA SER A 286 9.41 -6.98 -6.77
C SER A 286 10.33 -6.37 -5.71
N SER A 287 10.84 -5.16 -5.94
CA SER A 287 11.67 -4.42 -4.98
C SER A 287 10.84 -3.72 -3.88
N TYR A 288 9.53 -3.54 -4.10
CA TYR A 288 8.64 -2.72 -3.27
C TYR A 288 7.46 -3.49 -2.68
N LEU A 289 7.48 -4.83 -2.69
CA LEU A 289 6.46 -5.65 -2.02
C LEU A 289 6.38 -5.31 -0.53
N LYS A 290 5.16 -5.15 -0.01
CA LYS A 290 4.83 -4.79 1.37
C LYS A 290 4.69 -6.03 2.24
N GLY A 291 5.10 -5.94 3.50
CA GLY A 291 4.95 -6.95 4.54
C GLY A 291 5.07 -8.41 4.09
N SER A 292 3.99 -9.19 4.27
CA SER A 292 4.00 -10.62 4.00
C SER A 292 4.17 -11.00 2.53
N ASP A 293 3.83 -10.10 1.60
CA ASP A 293 4.06 -10.32 0.16
C ASP A 293 5.55 -10.40 -0.15
N ALA A 294 6.37 -9.54 0.48
CA ALA A 294 7.82 -9.59 0.36
C ALA A 294 8.39 -10.88 0.93
N LEU A 295 7.89 -11.31 2.10
CA LEU A 295 8.31 -12.56 2.74
C LEU A 295 8.03 -13.78 1.87
N ILE A 296 6.81 -13.92 1.35
CA ILE A 296 6.44 -15.02 0.46
C ILE A 296 7.35 -15.02 -0.77
N PHE A 297 7.50 -13.86 -1.41
CA PHE A 297 8.32 -13.73 -2.60
C PHE A 297 9.78 -14.15 -2.35
N ARG A 298 10.34 -13.77 -1.19
CA ARG A 298 11.68 -14.19 -0.77
C ARG A 298 11.75 -15.69 -0.51
N VAL A 299 10.80 -16.27 0.24
CA VAL A 299 10.76 -17.72 0.51
C VAL A 299 10.73 -18.50 -0.80
N CYS A 300 9.90 -18.09 -1.77
CA CYS A 300 9.87 -18.70 -3.09
C CYS A 300 11.23 -18.62 -3.80
N LYS A 301 11.94 -17.48 -3.73
CA LYS A 301 13.29 -17.36 -4.28
C LYS A 301 14.30 -18.28 -3.60
N GLU A 302 14.32 -18.34 -2.27
CA GLU A 302 15.28 -19.18 -1.52
C GLU A 302 15.03 -20.69 -1.70
N LEU A 303 13.80 -21.08 -2.00
CA LEU A 303 13.44 -22.46 -2.34
C LEU A 303 13.62 -22.79 -3.83
N GLY A 304 14.08 -21.83 -4.65
CA GLY A 304 14.31 -22.05 -6.08
C GLY A 304 13.05 -22.06 -6.96
N LEU A 305 11.90 -21.62 -6.43
CA LEU A 305 10.57 -21.70 -7.09
C LEU A 305 10.32 -20.61 -8.16
N LYS A 306 11.34 -19.85 -8.56
CA LYS A 306 11.29 -18.82 -9.63
C LYS A 306 10.01 -17.95 -9.62
N PRO A 307 9.71 -17.22 -8.53
CA PRO A 307 8.49 -16.42 -8.45
C PRO A 307 8.49 -15.26 -9.46
N LYS A 308 7.34 -15.04 -10.09
CA LYS A 308 7.03 -13.92 -11.00
C LYS A 308 5.78 -13.20 -10.54
N LEU A 309 5.77 -11.87 -10.66
CA LEU A 309 4.58 -11.05 -10.45
C LEU A 309 3.81 -10.94 -11.78
N LEU A 310 2.54 -11.32 -11.76
CA LEU A 310 1.63 -11.29 -12.92
C LEU A 310 0.35 -10.54 -12.56
N VAL A 311 -0.24 -9.83 -13.52
CA VAL A 311 -1.62 -9.33 -13.39
C VAL A 311 -2.59 -10.46 -13.75
N TYR A 312 -3.51 -10.78 -12.85
CA TYR A 312 -4.52 -11.80 -13.09
C TYR A 312 -5.79 -11.19 -13.71
N TYR A 313 -6.26 -11.79 -14.81
CA TYR A 313 -7.51 -11.49 -15.49
C TYR A 313 -8.48 -12.64 -15.35
N ARG A 314 -9.74 -12.32 -15.07
CA ARG A 314 -10.83 -13.29 -15.17
C ARG A 314 -11.55 -13.09 -16.49
N SER A 315 -11.54 -14.11 -17.35
CA SER A 315 -12.34 -14.08 -18.58
C SER A 315 -13.83 -14.12 -18.21
N ARG A 316 -14.64 -13.20 -18.73
CA ARG A 316 -16.11 -13.30 -18.63
C ARG A 316 -16.65 -14.00 -19.86
N LYS A 317 -17.46 -15.05 -19.66
CA LYS A 317 -18.17 -15.76 -20.74
C LYS A 317 -18.88 -14.78 -21.68
N GLY A 318 -18.61 -14.89 -22.99
CA GLY A 318 -19.41 -14.27 -24.05
C GLY A 318 -18.75 -13.12 -24.84
N TYR A 319 -17.58 -12.63 -24.44
CA TYR A 319 -16.85 -11.66 -25.27
C TYR A 319 -16.06 -12.37 -26.37
N ARG A 320 -16.53 -12.24 -27.62
CA ARG A 320 -15.77 -12.66 -28.82
C ARG A 320 -14.38 -12.01 -28.79
N LYS A 321 -13.35 -12.78 -29.15
CA LYS A 321 -11.95 -12.38 -29.34
C LYS A 321 -11.81 -11.21 -30.33
N THR A 322 -12.08 -9.99 -29.90
CA THR A 322 -11.65 -8.76 -30.56
C THR A 322 -10.70 -8.06 -29.61
N SER A 323 -9.40 -8.06 -29.96
CA SER A 323 -8.30 -7.32 -29.32
C SER A 323 -8.46 -7.07 -27.82
N GLN A 324 -8.15 -8.07 -26.99
CA GLN A 324 -8.03 -7.83 -25.56
C GLN A 324 -6.79 -6.96 -25.32
N GLU A 325 -7.00 -5.70 -24.92
CA GLU A 325 -5.94 -4.86 -24.38
C GLU A 325 -5.66 -5.29 -22.93
N TYR A 326 -4.49 -5.93 -22.73
CA TYR A 326 -3.96 -6.27 -21.43
C TYR A 326 -3.33 -5.04 -20.78
N LEU A 327 -3.37 -4.97 -19.45
CA LEU A 327 -2.70 -3.90 -18.71
C LEU A 327 -1.20 -4.19 -18.67
N ALA A 328 -0.76 -5.39 -18.30
CA ALA A 328 0.67 -5.67 -18.17
C ALA A 328 1.20 -6.61 -19.25
N ARG A 329 2.52 -6.51 -19.51
CA ARG A 329 3.28 -7.48 -20.34
C ARG A 329 3.29 -8.90 -19.75
N ASN A 330 3.02 -9.02 -18.45
CA ASN A 330 3.03 -10.26 -17.68
C ASN A 330 1.65 -10.49 -17.07
N PHE A 331 0.92 -11.49 -17.55
CA PHE A 331 -0.46 -11.72 -17.11
C PHE A 331 -0.87 -13.19 -17.02
N CYS A 332 -2.00 -13.44 -16.38
CA CYS A 332 -2.61 -14.77 -16.31
C CYS A 332 -4.11 -14.62 -16.59
N GLU A 333 -4.69 -15.54 -17.35
CA GLU A 333 -6.13 -15.58 -17.61
C GLU A 333 -6.71 -16.93 -17.15
N SER A 334 -7.81 -16.88 -16.40
CA SER A 334 -8.58 -18.08 -16.14
C SER A 334 -9.61 -18.34 -17.24
N SER A 335 -9.64 -19.58 -17.72
CA SER A 335 -10.69 -20.06 -18.61
C SER A 335 -11.85 -20.66 -17.81
N ASP A 336 -13.06 -20.08 -17.91
CA ASP A 336 -14.28 -20.64 -17.31
C ASP A 336 -14.76 -21.95 -18.00
N HIS A 337 -13.96 -22.56 -18.89
CA HIS A 337 -14.36 -23.69 -19.73
C HIS A 337 -14.22 -25.05 -19.04
N TYR A 338 -13.40 -25.16 -18.00
CA TYR A 338 -13.24 -26.34 -17.16
C TYR A 338 -13.15 -25.85 -15.71
N GLY A 339 -14.13 -26.18 -14.88
CA GLY A 339 -14.37 -25.52 -13.58
C GLY A 339 -13.12 -25.25 -12.75
N ASP A 340 -13.03 -24.04 -12.19
CA ASP A 340 -12.14 -23.43 -11.17
C ASP A 340 -10.66 -23.87 -10.98
N ASP A 341 -10.15 -24.91 -11.66
CA ASP A 341 -8.86 -25.56 -11.37
C ASP A 341 -7.79 -25.38 -12.45
N TYR A 342 -8.13 -24.78 -13.60
CA TYR A 342 -7.19 -24.56 -14.72
C TYR A 342 -7.03 -23.07 -15.02
N ASP A 343 -5.80 -22.57 -14.87
CA ASP A 343 -5.41 -21.21 -15.27
C ASP A 343 -4.43 -21.30 -16.45
N GLU A 344 -4.56 -20.38 -17.41
CA GLU A 344 -3.60 -20.18 -18.49
C GLU A 344 -2.67 -19.01 -18.11
N VAL A 345 -1.36 -19.22 -18.21
CA VAL A 345 -0.37 -18.21 -17.81
C VAL A 345 0.41 -17.76 -19.03
N ASP A 346 0.30 -16.48 -19.37
CA ASP A 346 1.01 -15.88 -20.50
C ASP A 346 2.09 -14.91 -20.01
N HIS A 347 3.31 -15.08 -20.49
CA HIS A 347 4.38 -14.14 -20.18
C HIS A 347 5.24 -13.84 -21.40
N LEU A 348 5.62 -12.57 -21.57
CA LEU A 348 6.50 -12.13 -22.64
C LEU A 348 7.96 -12.34 -22.24
N GLU A 349 8.68 -13.20 -22.98
CA GLU A 349 10.14 -13.32 -22.87
C GLU A 349 10.79 -13.03 -24.24
N GLY A 350 11.80 -12.15 -24.26
CA GLY A 350 12.74 -12.03 -25.39
C GLY A 350 12.23 -11.49 -26.75
N GLN A 351 10.94 -11.14 -26.90
CA GLN A 351 10.21 -10.69 -28.14
C GLN A 351 9.09 -11.65 -28.61
N GLY A 352 8.68 -12.64 -27.81
CA GLY A 352 7.50 -13.48 -28.07
C GLY A 352 6.66 -13.76 -26.81
N MET A 353 5.35 -14.01 -26.96
CA MET A 353 4.48 -14.46 -25.86
C MET A 353 4.67 -15.95 -25.63
N THR A 354 5.19 -16.32 -24.46
CA THR A 354 5.27 -17.71 -24.01
C THR A 354 4.02 -18.04 -23.20
N ARG A 355 3.17 -18.91 -23.77
CA ARG A 355 1.93 -19.36 -23.15
C ARG A 355 2.11 -20.70 -22.46
N ILE A 356 1.89 -20.73 -21.15
CA ILE A 356 1.85 -21.96 -20.35
C ILE A 356 0.39 -22.40 -20.29
N LYS A 357 0.02 -23.37 -21.14
CA LYS A 357 -1.36 -23.90 -21.22
C LYS A 357 -1.60 -24.98 -20.17
N GLY A 358 -2.81 -24.99 -19.59
CA GLY A 358 -3.39 -26.18 -18.95
C GLY A 358 -2.72 -26.67 -17.66
N LYS A 359 -1.94 -25.84 -16.95
CA LYS A 359 -1.37 -26.24 -15.66
C LYS A 359 -2.39 -26.04 -14.55
N LYS A 360 -2.48 -27.04 -13.65
CA LYS A 360 -3.25 -26.90 -12.41
C LYS A 360 -2.59 -25.84 -11.54
N CYS A 361 -3.38 -24.94 -10.95
CA CYS A 361 -2.89 -23.94 -10.01
C CYS A 361 -3.33 -24.28 -8.59
N VAL A 362 -2.41 -24.11 -7.63
CA VAL A 362 -2.70 -24.19 -6.20
C VAL A 362 -2.50 -22.82 -5.57
N TRP A 363 -3.61 -22.26 -5.07
CA TRP A 363 -3.62 -21.00 -4.34
C TRP A 363 -3.24 -21.22 -2.87
N VAL A 364 -1.97 -20.99 -2.55
CA VAL A 364 -1.44 -21.10 -1.19
C VAL A 364 -2.03 -20.00 -0.31
N THR A 365 -1.99 -18.76 -0.79
CA THR A 365 -2.77 -17.65 -0.23
C THR A 365 -3.95 -17.35 -1.14
N PRO A 366 -5.17 -17.17 -0.59
CA PRO A 366 -6.33 -16.86 -1.40
C PRO A 366 -6.17 -15.49 -2.04
N ARG A 367 -6.75 -15.35 -3.23
CA ARG A 367 -6.97 -14.06 -3.88
C ARG A 367 -7.91 -13.21 -3.05
N LEU A 368 -7.55 -11.96 -2.84
CA LEU A 368 -8.36 -11.04 -2.06
C LEU A 368 -9.49 -10.41 -2.88
N LYS A 369 -9.49 -10.57 -4.21
CA LYS A 369 -10.47 -9.93 -5.13
C LYS A 369 -10.58 -8.41 -4.91
N LYS A 370 -9.51 -7.81 -4.35
CA LYS A 370 -9.45 -6.39 -3.98
C LYS A 370 -9.19 -5.47 -5.19
N SER A 371 -8.90 -6.03 -6.38
CA SER A 371 -8.64 -5.28 -7.62
C SER A 371 -9.12 -6.04 -8.87
N GLY A 372 -9.54 -5.32 -9.92
CA GLY A 372 -10.01 -5.88 -11.20
C GLY A 372 -10.57 -4.82 -12.15
N LYS A 373 -10.51 -5.05 -13.48
CA LYS A 373 -10.93 -4.10 -14.55
C LYS A 373 -12.42 -3.69 -14.48
N GLU A 374 -13.23 -4.40 -13.69
CA GLU A 374 -14.64 -4.07 -13.42
C GLU A 374 -14.87 -3.31 -12.12
N SER A 375 -13.80 -2.92 -11.42
CA SER A 375 -13.92 -1.93 -10.37
C SER A 375 -14.18 -0.58 -11.01
N ASN A 376 -15.46 -0.31 -11.33
CA ASN A 376 -16.03 1.04 -11.23
C ASN A 376 -16.04 1.50 -9.75
N TYR A 377 -14.99 1.17 -8.99
CA TYR A 377 -14.65 1.91 -7.80
C TYR A 377 -14.17 3.25 -8.34
N ILE A 378 -15.07 4.22 -8.28
CA ILE A 378 -14.64 5.60 -8.10
C ILE A 378 -13.72 5.56 -6.88
N HIS A 379 -12.42 5.46 -7.11
CA HIS A 379 -11.45 5.53 -6.04
C HIS A 379 -11.46 6.97 -5.56
N TYR A 380 -12.01 7.14 -4.36
CA TYR A 380 -11.84 8.35 -3.60
C TYR A 380 -10.46 8.30 -2.98
N GLY A 381 -9.68 9.35 -3.16
CA GLY A 381 -8.33 9.43 -2.65
C GLY A 381 -7.94 10.86 -2.36
N ASN A 382 -6.73 11.05 -1.83
CA ASN A 382 -6.29 12.36 -1.40
C ASN A 382 -6.21 13.39 -2.55
N GLU A 383 -5.98 12.92 -3.78
CA GLU A 383 -5.96 13.67 -5.05
C GLU A 383 -6.31 12.76 -6.24
N ALA A 384 -6.59 13.33 -7.41
CA ALA A 384 -6.84 12.58 -8.64
C ALA A 384 -5.59 11.85 -9.15
N SER A 385 -5.76 10.70 -9.82
CA SER A 385 -4.67 9.98 -10.49
C SER A 385 -5.01 9.61 -11.93
N LEU A 386 -4.13 9.97 -12.87
CA LEU A 386 -4.28 9.67 -14.31
C LEU A 386 -3.56 8.38 -14.77
N GLY A 387 -2.63 7.83 -13.98
CA GLY A 387 -1.66 6.83 -14.47
C GLY A 387 -1.63 5.49 -13.75
N THR A 388 -2.65 5.15 -12.95
CA THR A 388 -2.65 3.92 -12.13
C THR A 388 -3.96 3.17 -12.29
N VAL A 389 -3.88 1.94 -12.80
CA VAL A 389 -5.01 1.00 -12.85
C VAL A 389 -4.78 -0.13 -11.85
N TYR A 390 -5.83 -0.51 -11.14
CA TYR A 390 -5.80 -1.59 -10.17
C TYR A 390 -6.14 -2.93 -10.85
N GLY A 391 -5.11 -3.76 -11.09
CA GLY A 391 -5.25 -5.19 -11.39
C GLY A 391 -4.96 -6.05 -10.16
N GLU A 392 -5.47 -7.28 -10.10
CA GLU A 392 -5.08 -8.23 -9.05
C GLU A 392 -3.71 -8.79 -9.40
N ILE A 393 -2.67 -8.27 -8.75
CA ILE A 393 -1.31 -8.77 -8.91
C ILE A 393 -1.15 -9.99 -8.01
N CYS A 394 -0.58 -11.06 -8.56
CA CYS A 394 -0.35 -12.32 -7.86
C CYS A 394 1.10 -12.77 -8.08
N ILE A 395 1.60 -13.62 -7.18
CA ILE A 395 2.86 -14.33 -7.39
C ILE A 395 2.55 -15.70 -7.99
N PHE A 396 3.21 -16.01 -9.10
CA PHE A 396 3.22 -17.33 -9.73
C PHE A 396 4.64 -17.89 -9.69
N CYS A 397 4.79 -19.11 -9.15
CA CYS A 397 6.04 -19.85 -9.19
C CYS A 397 6.09 -20.66 -10.50
N LEU A 398 6.86 -20.19 -11.47
CA LEU A 398 6.92 -20.83 -12.79
C LEU A 398 7.75 -22.11 -12.75
N PRO A 399 7.44 -23.11 -13.60
CA PRO A 399 8.19 -24.36 -13.67
C PRO A 399 9.65 -24.11 -14.04
N THR A 400 10.55 -24.99 -13.61
CA THR A 400 11.90 -24.97 -14.15
C THR A 400 11.92 -25.70 -15.51
N LYS A 401 12.92 -25.45 -16.38
CA LYS A 401 13.06 -26.17 -17.66
C LYS A 401 13.19 -27.71 -17.50
N ALA A 402 13.44 -28.19 -16.29
CA ALA A 402 13.45 -29.63 -15.97
C ALA A 402 12.04 -30.18 -15.65
N ASP A 403 11.07 -29.31 -15.38
CA ASP A 403 9.67 -29.63 -15.05
C ASP A 403 8.71 -29.44 -16.24
N SER A 404 9.19 -28.83 -17.33
CA SER A 404 8.46 -28.76 -18.60
C SER A 404 8.70 -30.07 -19.36
N ASP A 405 7.70 -30.94 -19.41
CA ASP A 405 7.66 -32.00 -20.43
C ASP A 405 7.88 -31.36 -21.81
N GLU A 406 8.65 -32.03 -22.67
CA GLU A 406 9.11 -31.57 -24.01
C GLU A 406 7.97 -31.19 -24.99
N ASN A 407 6.71 -31.20 -24.58
CA ASN A 407 5.53 -30.95 -25.42
C ASN A 407 4.86 -29.58 -25.21
N ASP A 408 5.32 -28.73 -24.28
CA ASP A 408 4.63 -27.46 -23.94
C ASP A 408 5.18 -26.20 -24.65
N ILE A 409 6.15 -26.33 -25.57
CA ILE A 409 6.62 -25.23 -26.42
C ILE A 409 5.97 -25.37 -27.80
N ASP A 410 4.82 -24.74 -27.97
CA ASP A 410 4.17 -24.58 -29.28
C ASP A 410 4.93 -23.47 -30.03
N ASP A 411 6.10 -23.80 -30.58
CA ASP A 411 6.82 -22.96 -31.55
C ASP A 411 6.01 -22.96 -32.86
N SER A 412 4.96 -22.15 -32.91
CA SER A 412 4.35 -21.79 -34.18
C SER A 412 5.22 -20.72 -34.87
N GLU A 413 6.41 -21.12 -35.30
CA GLU A 413 7.08 -20.44 -36.40
C GLU A 413 6.22 -20.66 -37.65
N SER A 414 5.69 -19.56 -38.19
CA SER A 414 5.05 -19.57 -39.49
C SER A 414 6.10 -19.87 -40.57
N GLU A 415 6.25 -21.15 -40.91
CA GLU A 415 6.85 -21.57 -42.17
C GLU A 415 6.03 -20.99 -43.32
N SER A 416 6.53 -19.92 -43.95
CA SER A 416 6.11 -19.55 -45.29
C SER A 416 6.93 -20.37 -46.29
N SER A 417 6.37 -21.49 -46.73
CA SER A 417 6.85 -22.24 -47.89
C SER A 417 6.20 -21.68 -49.18
N ASP A 418 7.10 -21.42 -50.14
CA ASP A 418 6.95 -21.15 -51.58
C ASP A 418 6.45 -19.77 -52.07
#